data_AF-A0A7C4IAL2-F1
#
_entry.id   AF-A0A7C4IAL2-F1
#
_cell.length_a   1.000
_cell.length_b   1.000
_cell.length_c   1.000
_cell.angle_alpha   90.00
_cell.angle_beta   90.00
_cell.angle_gamma   90.00
#
_symmetry.space_group_name_H-M   'P 1'
#
loop_
_entity.id
_entity.type
_entity.pdbx_description
1 polymer ?
#
loop_
_entity_poly.entity_id
_entity_poly.type
_entity_poly.pdbx_seq_one_letter_code
_entity_poly.pdbx_strand_id
1 'polypeptide(L)' 'YRVYDSRCPHQTTNIPHLALKGTRLTCPKHEWAFDITTGECIAKGSTPLKRWQSKVEGGRLLAYW' A
#
# COMPACT_ATOMS: atom_id res chain seq x y z
N TYR A 1 11.35 7.34 -0.22
CA TYR A 1 10.40 6.41 0.41
C TYR A 1 9.02 6.63 -0.19
N ARG A 2 8.17 5.61 -0.16
CA ARG A 2 6.75 5.70 -0.53
C ARG A 2 5.95 5.25 0.68
N VAL A 3 4.85 5.95 0.96
CA VAL A 3 3.99 5.68 2.11
C VAL A 3 2.57 5.52 1.59
N TYR A 4 1.93 4.42 1.97
CA TYR A 4 0.58 4.08 1.55
C TYR A 4 -0.29 3.82 2.77
N ASP A 5 -1.59 4.02 2.63
CA ASP A 5 -2.58 3.53 3.60
C ASP A 5 -2.53 2.00 3.62
N SER A 6 -2.48 1.40 4.82
CA SER A 6 -2.47 -0.05 4.95
C SER A 6 -3.84 -0.68 4.66
N ARG A 7 -4.89 0.12 4.47
CA ARG A 7 -6.24 -0.36 4.19
C ARG A 7 -6.47 -0.49 2.69
N CYS A 8 -6.99 -1.65 2.28
CA CYS A 8 -7.39 -1.91 0.91
C CYS A 8 -8.44 -0.88 0.47
N PRO A 9 -8.26 -0.20 -0.68
CA PRO A 9 -9.20 0.81 -1.17
C PRO A 9 -10.59 0.25 -1.51
N HIS A 10 -10.74 -1.08 -1.61
CA HIS A 10 -12.01 -1.74 -1.89
C HIS A 10 -12.98 -1.69 -0.70
N GLN A 11 -12.59 -2.23 0.46
CA GLN A 11 -13.46 -2.33 1.65
C GLN A 11 -12.68 -2.11 2.94
N THR A 12 -11.74 -1.16 2.91
CA THR A 12 -10.96 -0.66 4.04
C THR A 12 -10.28 -1.74 4.91
N THR A 13 -10.15 -2.96 4.39
CA THR A 13 -9.54 -4.09 5.09
C THR A 13 -8.07 -3.81 5.33
N ASN A 14 -7.61 -3.94 6.57
CA ASN A 14 -6.19 -3.81 6.87
C ASN A 14 -5.39 -4.90 6.15
N ILE A 15 -4.37 -4.50 5.39
CA ILE A 15 -3.43 -5.38 4.71
C ILE A 15 -2.16 -5.44 5.56
N PRO A 16 -1.86 -6.57 6.23
CA PRO A 16 -0.68 -6.66 7.08
C PRO A 16 0.60 -6.71 6.23
N HIS A 17 1.73 -6.29 6.82
CA HIS A 17 3.04 -6.36 6.15
C HIS A 17 3.43 -7.79 5.75
N LEU A 18 2.98 -8.81 6.48
CA LEU A 18 3.18 -10.23 6.16
C LEU A 18 2.54 -10.66 4.82
N ALA A 19 1.62 -9.85 4.29
CA ALA A 19 1.01 -10.10 2.99
C ALA A 19 1.88 -9.61 1.81
N LEU A 20 3.08 -9.09 2.08
CA LEU A 20 4.07 -8.69 1.10
C LEU A 20 4.94 -9.88 0.68
N LYS A 21 5.02 -10.13 -0.63
CA LYS A 21 5.97 -11.07 -1.25
C LYS A 21 6.72 -10.35 -2.36
N GLY A 22 8.02 -10.11 -2.17
CA GLY A 22 8.79 -9.26 -3.07
C GLY A 22 8.20 -7.85 -3.09
N THR A 23 7.72 -7.39 -4.26
CA THR A 23 7.02 -6.10 -4.41
C THR A 23 5.49 -6.24 -4.42
N ARG A 24 4.94 -7.46 -4.32
CA ARG A 24 3.51 -7.72 -4.40
C ARG A 24 2.88 -7.76 -3.01
N LEU A 25 2.05 -6.78 -2.68
CA LEU A 25 1.22 -6.76 -1.48
C LEU A 25 -0.18 -7.28 -1.80
N THR A 26 -0.68 -8.28 -1.09
CA THR A 26 -1.98 -8.92 -1.38
C THR A 26 -2.98 -8.74 -0.23
N CYS A 27 -4.14 -8.15 -0.50
CA CYS A 27 -5.20 -8.00 0.50
C CYS A 27 -5.75 -9.38 0.93
N PRO A 28 -5.87 -9.69 2.24
CA PRO A 28 -6.27 -11.02 2.69
C PRO A 28 -7.75 -11.36 2.44
N LYS A 29 -8.60 -10.35 2.19
CA LYS A 29 -10.06 -10.56 2.09
C LYS A 29 -10.51 -11.02 0.70
N HIS A 30 -10.15 -10.26 -0.33
CA HIS A 30 -10.55 -10.53 -1.74
C HIS A 30 -9.35 -10.62 -2.68
N GLU A 31 -8.13 -10.67 -2.12
CA GLU A 31 -6.90 -10.93 -2.85
C GLU A 31 -6.56 -9.89 -3.93
N TRP A 32 -7.10 -8.66 -3.81
CA TRP A 32 -6.60 -7.52 -4.55
C TRP A 32 -5.10 -7.38 -4.30
N ALA A 33 -4.33 -7.28 -5.37
CA ALA A 33 -2.88 -7.21 -5.28
C ALA A 33 -2.36 -5.90 -5.80
N PHE A 34 -1.31 -5.41 -5.15
CA PHE A 34 -0.72 -4.10 -5.41
C PHE A 34 0.80 -4.24 -5.56
N ASP A 35 1.38 -3.48 -6.48
CA ASP A 35 2.83 -3.31 -6.54
C ASP A 35 3.23 -2.16 -5.60
N ILE A 36 4.02 -2.43 -4.56
CA ILE A 36 4.42 -1.40 -3.58
C ILE A 36 5.42 -0.37 -4.15
N THR A 37 6.00 -0.63 -5.33
CA THR A 37 6.92 0.30 -5.99
C THR A 37 6.19 1.42 -6.71
N THR A 38 4.94 1.21 -7.09
CA THR A 38 4.09 2.19 -7.81
C THR A 38 2.85 2.56 -6.99
N GLY A 39 2.27 1.60 -6.29
CA GLY A 39 0.97 1.67 -5.60
C GLY A 39 -0.18 1.13 -6.45
N GLU A 40 0.09 0.75 -7.70
CA GLU A 40 -0.95 0.33 -8.64
C GLU A 40 -1.59 -0.99 -8.25
N CYS A 41 -2.88 -1.12 -8.52
CA CYS A 41 -3.56 -2.40 -8.43
C CYS A 41 -3.20 -3.24 -9.66
N ILE A 42 -2.59 -4.40 -9.42
CA ILE A 42 -2.06 -5.28 -10.47
C ILE A 42 -2.84 -6.58 -10.61
N ALA A 43 -3.83 -6.85 -9.74
CA ALA A 43 -4.73 -7.99 -9.87
C ALA A 43 -6.02 -7.83 -9.05
N LYS A 44 -7.12 -8.43 -9.55
CA LYS A 44 -8.45 -8.58 -8.90
C LYS A 44 -9.20 -7.28 -8.57
N GLY A 45 -8.60 -6.12 -8.84
CA GLY A 45 -9.19 -4.80 -8.64
C GLY A 45 -8.70 -3.77 -9.64
N SER A 46 -9.13 -2.52 -9.44
CA SER A 46 -8.85 -1.41 -10.35
C SER A 46 -8.39 -0.11 -9.66
N THR A 47 -8.53 -0.02 -8.34
CA THR A 47 -8.18 1.20 -7.58
C THR A 47 -6.80 1.05 -6.95
N PRO A 48 -5.85 1.98 -7.17
CA PRO A 48 -4.53 1.93 -6.54
C PRO A 48 -4.58 2.17 -5.04
N LEU A 49 -3.49 1.83 -4.34
CA LEU A 49 -3.30 2.18 -2.93
C LEU A 49 -3.32 3.71 -2.75
N LYS A 50 -3.98 4.18 -1.69
CA LYS A 50 -3.93 5.58 -1.31
C LYS A 50 -2.51 5.93 -0.86
N ARG A 51 -1.84 6.80 -1.61
CA ARG A 51 -0.51 7.30 -1.26
C ARG A 51 -0.61 8.51 -0.35
N TRP A 52 0.22 8.53 0.69
CA TRP A 52 0.39 9.67 1.58
C TRP A 52 1.59 10.51 1.17
N GLN A 53 1.48 11.83 1.35
CA GLN A 53 2.65 12.69 1.23
C GLN A 53 3.67 12.26 2.29
N SER A 54 4.95 12.31 1.95
CA SER A 54 6.02 11.98 2.87
C SER A 54 7.27 12.78 2.57
N LYS A 55 8.09 13.01 3.60
CA LYS A 55 9.35 13.75 3.53
C LYS A 55 10.39 13.07 4.39
N VAL A 56 11.64 13.00 3.92
CA VAL A 56 12.77 12.61 4.76
C VAL A 56 13.42 13.87 5.31
N GLU A 57 13.54 13.96 6.62
CA GLU A 57 14.14 15.12 7.30
C GLU A 57 14.94 14.64 8.52
N GLY A 58 16.21 15.04 8.62
CA GLY A 58 17.07 14.65 9.75
C GLY A 58 17.19 13.12 9.95
N GLY A 59 17.18 12.34 8.87
CA GLY A 59 17.22 10.87 8.95
C GLY A 59 15.90 10.20 9.36
N ARG A 60 14.80 10.96 9.53
CA ARG A 60 13.47 10.45 9.85
C ARG A 60 12.56 10.51 8.62
N LEU A 61 11.71 9.50 8.44
CA LEU A 61 10.63 9.51 7.46
C LEU A 61 9.36 10.07 8.12
N LEU A 62 8.92 11.23 7.65
CA LEU A 62 7.65 11.85 8.02
C LEU A 62 6.58 11.44 7.01
N ALA A 63 5.40 11.06 7.49
CA ALA A 63 4.22 10.83 6.67
C ALA A 63 3.13 11.83 7.07
N TYR A 64 2.34 12.27 6.10
CA TYR A 64 1.23 13.19 6.32
C TYR A 64 -0.07 12.46 5.91
N TRP A 65 -0.85 12.02 6.91
CA TRP A 65 -2.02 11.15 6.74
C TRP A 65 -3.28 11.68 7.44
#